data_AF-A0AA39M395-F1
#
_entry.id   AF-A0AA39M395-F1
#
_cell.length_a   1.000
_cell.length_b   1.000
_cell.length_c   1.000
_cell.angle_alpha   90.00
_cell.angle_beta   90.00
_cell.angle_gamma   90.00
#
_symmetry.space_group_name_H-M   'P 1'
#
loop_
_entity.id
_entity.type
_entity.pdbx_description
1 polymer ?
#
loop_
_entity_poly.entity_id
_entity_poly.type
_entity_poly.pdbx_seq_one_letter_code
_entity_poly.pdbx_strand_id
1 'polypeptide(L)'
;MYVQNLHDRLLILFATSDVSGDNHPLPEFLLKRVDRFRKSLYTFENYFNQFVCIYDHKSAIVLRPNGNINLEVTVRNLERVMTKLNFLKLVIYSGVRIDKKAIFAAMSPEEQELFEAATWRDSLLMTVWMMLPGFPNYTYHIFDRRFIRDAIRACAKYGAASTMREILEQLPHFVDRARHTFFKKLPPSPNPEVRLLVRNFVSSLRK
;
A
#
# COMPACT_ATOMS: atom_id res chain seq x y z
N MET A 1 -17.41 14.17 -2.83
CA MET A 1 -17.61 15.59 -2.47
C MET A 1 -16.52 15.94 -1.47
N TYR A 2 -15.65 16.90 -1.79
CA TYR A 2 -14.43 17.18 -1.02
C TYR A 2 -14.60 18.47 -0.23
N VAL A 3 -15.07 18.35 1.01
CA VAL A 3 -14.87 19.42 1.98
C VAL A 3 -13.86 18.89 2.97
N GLN A 4 -12.58 19.02 2.62
CA GLN A 4 -11.53 19.00 3.66
C GLN A 4 -11.87 20.11 4.64
N ASN A 5 -11.94 19.80 5.93
CA ASN A 5 -12.11 20.81 6.95
C ASN A 5 -10.98 21.83 6.81
N LEU A 6 -11.28 23.13 6.88
CA LEU A 6 -10.29 24.21 6.85
C LEU A 6 -9.15 23.96 7.86
N HIS A 7 -9.46 23.35 9.01
CA HIS A 7 -8.49 22.92 10.00
C HIS A 7 -7.48 21.89 9.47
N ASP A 8 -7.90 20.94 8.64
CA ASP A 8 -7.01 19.92 8.09
C ASP A 8 -6.10 20.51 7.01
N ARG A 9 -6.61 21.45 6.21
CA ARG A 9 -5.80 22.20 5.24
C ARG A 9 -4.74 23.05 5.93
N LEU A 10 -5.11 23.76 6.99
CA LEU A 10 -4.16 24.54 7.79
C LEU A 10 -3.12 23.64 8.44
N LEU A 11 -3.51 22.48 9.00
CA LEU A 11 -2.56 21.51 9.57
C LEU A 11 -1.57 20.98 8.53
N ILE A 12 -2.05 20.63 7.33
CA ILE A 12 -1.20 20.17 6.23
C ILE A 12 -0.24 21.28 5.79
N LEU A 13 -0.72 22.53 5.68
CA LEU A 13 0.13 23.66 5.37
C LEU A 13 1.19 23.85 6.47
N PHE A 14 0.81 24.02 7.75
CA PHE A 14 1.72 24.19 8.88
C PHE A 14 2.78 23.08 9.00
N ALA A 15 2.43 21.84 8.68
CA ALA A 15 3.38 20.73 8.75
C ALA A 15 4.23 20.55 7.48
N THR A 16 3.85 21.15 6.34
CA THR A 16 4.58 21.04 5.06
C THR A 16 5.27 22.34 4.62
N SER A 17 5.14 23.43 5.39
CA SER A 17 5.87 24.68 5.20
C SER A 17 6.82 24.89 6.37
N ASP A 18 8.06 25.32 6.09
CA ASP A 18 9.06 25.78 7.07
C ASP A 18 8.63 27.10 7.73
N VAL A 19 7.40 27.17 8.23
CA VAL A 19 6.91 28.33 8.97
C VAL A 19 7.49 28.25 10.38
N SER A 20 8.76 28.65 10.49
CA SER A 20 9.31 29.28 11.68
C SER A 20 8.65 30.66 11.79
N GLY A 21 7.41 30.72 12.27
CA GLY A 21 6.61 31.94 12.31
C GLY A 21 5.96 32.14 13.67
N ASP A 22 6.69 32.84 14.54
CA ASP A 22 6.24 33.75 15.60
C ASP A 22 5.00 33.41 16.45
N ASN A 23 5.30 33.07 17.71
CA ASN A 23 4.68 33.58 18.95
C ASN A 23 3.18 33.41 19.25
N HIS A 24 2.45 32.54 18.54
CA HIS A 24 1.16 32.06 19.06
C HIS A 24 1.26 30.59 19.48
N PRO A 25 1.26 30.27 20.79
CA PRO A 25 1.29 28.88 21.23
C PRO A 25 0.00 28.20 20.75
N LEU A 26 0.16 27.29 19.78
CA LEU A 26 -0.93 26.40 19.39
C LEU A 26 -1.41 25.66 20.65
N PRO A 27 -2.73 25.54 20.87
CA PRO A 27 -3.28 24.69 21.91
C PRO A 27 -2.63 23.29 21.89
N GLU A 28 -2.37 22.73 23.07
CA GLU A 28 -1.64 21.45 23.21
C GLU A 28 -2.28 20.32 22.39
N PHE A 29 -3.60 20.31 22.25
CA PHE A 29 -4.31 19.32 21.44
C PHE A 29 -3.99 19.44 19.94
N LEU A 30 -3.76 20.65 19.42
CA LEU A 30 -3.34 20.88 18.04
C LEU A 30 -1.87 20.48 17.84
N LEU A 31 -0.98 20.79 18.78
CA LEU A 31 0.42 20.34 18.73
C LEU A 31 0.50 18.81 18.66
N LYS A 32 -0.21 18.11 19.54
CA LYS A 32 -0.30 16.63 19.50
C LYS A 32 -0.83 16.11 18.17
N ARG A 33 -1.77 16.83 17.54
CA ARG A 33 -2.34 16.46 16.25
C ARG A 33 -1.34 16.68 15.10
N VAL A 34 -0.59 17.79 15.12
CA VAL A 34 0.52 18.07 14.18
C VAL A 34 1.60 17.00 14.28
N ASP A 35 2.02 16.64 15.49
CA ASP A 35 3.07 15.62 15.68
C ASP A 35 2.64 14.25 15.16
N ARG A 36 1.38 13.88 15.37
CA ARG A 36 0.81 12.66 14.79
C ARG A 36 0.76 12.71 13.27
N PHE A 37 0.37 13.86 12.71
CA PHE A 37 0.38 14.05 11.26
C PHE A 37 1.80 13.92 10.70
N ARG A 38 2.80 14.61 11.27
CA ARG A 38 4.21 14.52 10.85
C ARG A 38 4.73 13.09 10.86
N LYS A 39 4.46 12.33 11.93
CA LYS A 39 4.84 10.91 12.02
C LYS A 39 4.14 10.06 10.95
N SER A 40 2.85 10.31 10.73
CA SER A 40 2.07 9.60 9.71
C SER A 40 2.52 9.95 8.29
N LEU A 41 2.88 11.22 8.05
CA LEU A 41 3.41 11.73 6.79
C LEU A 41 4.77 11.11 6.49
N TYR A 42 5.70 11.16 7.45
CA TYR A 42 7.01 10.53 7.33
C TYR A 42 6.91 9.05 6.99
N THR A 43 5.98 8.33 7.64
CA THR A 43 5.73 6.91 7.34
C THR A 43 5.20 6.71 5.93
N PHE A 44 4.27 7.57 5.49
CA PHE A 44 3.72 7.51 4.13
C PHE A 44 4.80 7.78 3.09
N GLU A 45 5.59 8.84 3.25
CA GLU A 45 6.66 9.22 2.32
C GLU A 45 7.73 8.14 2.23
N ASN A 46 8.17 7.58 3.36
CA ASN A 46 9.13 6.47 3.39
C ASN A 46 8.68 5.24 2.60
N TYR A 47 7.38 5.04 2.43
CA TYR A 47 6.85 3.89 1.71
C TYR A 47 6.40 4.19 0.29
N PHE A 48 5.96 5.42 0.01
CA PHE A 48 5.24 5.72 -1.23
C PHE A 48 5.80 6.91 -2.02
N ASN A 49 6.86 7.61 -1.56
CA ASN A 49 7.43 8.76 -2.28
C ASN A 49 7.87 8.43 -3.72
N GLN A 50 8.28 7.19 -3.96
CA GLN A 50 8.65 6.65 -5.27
C GLN A 50 7.48 6.60 -6.27
N PHE A 51 6.24 6.71 -5.81
CA PHE A 51 5.04 6.71 -6.66
C PHE A 51 4.27 8.03 -6.59
N VAL A 52 4.28 8.68 -5.43
CA VAL A 52 3.47 9.86 -5.14
C VAL A 52 4.29 10.91 -4.40
N CYS A 53 4.44 12.07 -5.02
CA CYS A 53 4.95 13.26 -4.35
C CYS A 53 3.81 13.93 -3.59
N ILE A 54 3.84 13.87 -2.26
CA ILE A 54 2.79 14.49 -1.44
C ILE A 54 2.70 15.99 -1.67
N TYR A 55 3.82 16.66 -1.93
CA TYR A 55 3.86 18.11 -2.15
C TYR A 55 3.05 18.54 -3.38
N ASP A 56 3.02 17.69 -4.41
CA ASP A 56 2.27 17.92 -5.65
C ASP A 56 0.80 17.54 -5.51
N HIS A 57 0.47 16.74 -4.48
CA HIS A 57 -0.85 16.15 -4.26
C HIS A 57 -1.42 16.43 -2.86
N LYS A 58 -1.06 17.56 -2.24
CA LYS A 58 -1.51 17.92 -0.87
C LYS A 58 -3.03 17.93 -0.72
N SER A 59 -3.76 18.26 -1.78
CA SER A 59 -5.23 18.23 -1.84
C SER A 59 -5.82 16.81 -1.74
N ALA A 60 -5.03 15.78 -2.04
CA ALA A 60 -5.46 14.39 -1.95
C ALA A 60 -5.45 13.85 -0.50
N ILE A 61 -4.61 14.44 0.37
CA ILE A 61 -4.38 13.96 1.74
C ILE A 61 -5.59 14.24 2.60
N VAL A 62 -6.13 13.19 3.22
CA VAL A 62 -7.22 13.32 4.18
C VAL A 62 -6.73 12.85 5.53
N LEU A 63 -6.96 13.64 6.57
CA LEU A 63 -6.61 13.30 7.94
C LEU A 63 -7.79 12.67 8.67
N ARG A 64 -7.49 11.77 9.60
CA ARG A 64 -8.45 11.33 10.62
C ARG A 64 -8.56 12.40 11.72
N PRO A 65 -9.62 12.36 12.55
CA PRO A 65 -9.76 13.28 13.69
C PRO A 65 -8.54 13.29 14.62
N ASN A 66 -7.84 12.15 14.74
CA ASN A 66 -6.66 12.03 15.58
C ASN A 66 -5.37 12.61 14.97
N GLY A 67 -5.38 13.09 13.73
CA GLY A 67 -4.24 13.66 13.01
C GLY A 67 -3.50 12.70 12.07
N ASN A 68 -3.76 11.39 12.13
CA ASN A 68 -3.11 10.45 11.20
C ASN A 68 -3.69 10.57 9.80
N ILE A 69 -2.87 10.26 8.78
CA ILE A 69 -3.36 10.16 7.41
C ILE A 69 -4.40 9.03 7.33
N ASN A 70 -5.56 9.34 6.79
CA ASN A 70 -6.54 8.37 6.38
C ASN A 70 -6.08 7.75 5.06
N LEU A 71 -5.27 6.69 5.15
CA LEU A 71 -4.63 6.06 4.00
C LEU A 71 -5.63 5.66 2.91
N GLU A 72 -6.74 5.02 3.29
CA GLU A 72 -7.74 4.56 2.32
C GLU A 72 -8.37 5.71 1.54
N VAL A 73 -8.84 6.74 2.25
CA VAL A 73 -9.46 7.91 1.59
C VAL A 73 -8.42 8.67 0.77
N THR A 74 -7.20 8.83 1.29
CA THR A 74 -6.10 9.50 0.59
C THR A 74 -5.72 8.77 -0.70
N VAL A 75 -5.61 7.44 -0.68
CA VAL A 75 -5.32 6.65 -1.89
C VAL A 75 -6.47 6.78 -2.90
N ARG A 76 -7.73 6.63 -2.48
CA ARG A 76 -8.88 6.80 -3.41
C ARG A 76 -8.91 8.18 -4.06
N ASN A 77 -8.49 9.20 -3.33
CA ASN A 77 -8.41 10.55 -3.84
C ASN A 77 -7.29 10.76 -4.87
N LEU A 78 -6.18 10.06 -4.68
CA LEU A 78 -5.03 10.10 -5.58
C LEU A 78 -5.33 9.50 -6.96
N GLU A 79 -6.34 8.65 -7.08
CA GLU A 79 -6.83 8.08 -8.36
C GLU A 79 -7.03 9.13 -9.45
N ARG A 80 -7.48 10.33 -9.07
CA ARG A 80 -7.84 11.40 -10.01
C ARG A 80 -6.66 12.22 -10.52
N VAL A 81 -5.52 12.14 -9.83
CA VAL A 81 -4.36 13.03 -10.06
C VAL A 81 -3.09 12.25 -10.42
N MET A 82 -3.14 10.93 -10.37
CA MET A 82 -2.04 10.04 -10.72
C MET A 82 -2.30 9.34 -12.06
N THR A 83 -1.21 8.96 -12.75
CA THR A 83 -1.31 8.01 -13.87
C THR A 83 -1.82 6.66 -13.36
N LYS A 84 -2.50 5.89 -14.22
CA LYS A 84 -3.04 4.58 -13.82
C LYS A 84 -1.93 3.63 -13.42
N LEU A 85 -0.78 3.71 -14.09
CA LEU A 85 0.43 2.96 -13.72
C LEU A 85 0.87 3.22 -12.27
N ASN A 86 1.06 4.49 -11.90
CA ASN A 86 1.52 4.83 -10.54
C ASN A 86 0.43 4.57 -9.51
N PHE A 87 -0.84 4.79 -9.87
CA PHE A 87 -1.97 4.50 -9.02
C PHE A 87 -2.10 3.00 -8.72
N LEU A 88 -1.95 2.12 -9.73
CA LEU A 88 -1.95 0.67 -9.54
C LEU A 88 -0.84 0.23 -8.59
N LYS A 89 0.39 0.73 -8.79
CA LYS A 89 1.51 0.46 -7.86
C LYS A 89 1.15 0.92 -6.45
N LEU A 90 0.65 2.14 -6.27
CA LEU A 90 0.24 2.66 -4.97
C LEU A 90 -0.82 1.77 -4.31
N VAL A 91 -1.84 1.32 -5.03
CA VAL A 91 -2.87 0.40 -4.52
C VAL A 91 -2.27 -0.94 -4.08
N ILE A 92 -1.34 -1.49 -4.85
CA ILE A 92 -0.64 -2.74 -4.52
C ILE A 92 0.14 -2.62 -3.21
N TYR A 93 0.99 -1.59 -3.07
CA TYR A 93 1.84 -1.43 -1.89
C TYR A 93 1.10 -0.90 -0.67
N SER A 94 0.04 -0.10 -0.85
CA SER A 94 -0.76 0.40 0.28
C SER A 94 -1.73 -0.66 0.82
N GLY A 95 -2.11 -1.64 0.00
CA GLY A 95 -3.12 -2.65 0.36
C GLY A 95 -4.52 -2.08 0.54
N VAL A 96 -4.78 -0.89 -0.01
CA VAL A 96 -6.14 -0.32 -0.05
C VAL A 96 -6.99 -1.16 -1.00
N ARG A 97 -8.23 -1.45 -0.60
CA ARG A 97 -9.15 -2.30 -1.38
C ARG A 97 -9.74 -1.52 -2.55
N ILE A 98 -9.06 -1.59 -3.68
CA ILE A 98 -9.48 -1.08 -4.99
C ILE A 98 -9.27 -2.19 -6.01
N ASP A 99 -10.15 -2.24 -7.01
CA ASP A 99 -10.11 -3.26 -8.06
C ASP A 99 -8.90 -3.05 -8.97
N LYS A 100 -7.83 -3.80 -8.67
CA LYS A 100 -6.56 -3.78 -9.42
C LYS A 100 -6.74 -4.25 -10.85
N LYS A 101 -7.70 -5.18 -11.09
CA LYS A 101 -7.98 -5.72 -12.42
C LYS A 101 -8.61 -4.67 -13.31
N ALA A 102 -9.56 -3.91 -12.77
CA ALA A 102 -10.19 -2.79 -13.48
C ALA A 102 -9.18 -1.69 -13.81
N ILE A 103 -8.29 -1.33 -12.86
CA ILE A 103 -7.24 -0.33 -13.12
C ILE A 103 -6.32 -0.80 -14.26
N PHE A 104 -5.83 -2.04 -14.19
CA PHE A 104 -4.93 -2.59 -15.19
C PHE A 104 -5.58 -2.68 -16.58
N ALA A 105 -6.83 -3.15 -16.65
CA ALA A 105 -7.58 -3.23 -17.91
C ALA A 105 -7.82 -1.85 -18.54
N ALA A 106 -7.90 -0.79 -17.73
CA ALA A 106 -8.08 0.57 -18.20
C ALA A 106 -6.76 1.27 -18.60
N MET A 107 -5.59 0.69 -18.32
CA MET A 107 -4.30 1.25 -18.71
C MET A 107 -4.10 1.22 -20.22
N SER A 108 -3.35 2.18 -20.76
CA SER A 108 -2.88 2.11 -22.15
C SER A 108 -1.89 0.94 -22.33
N PRO A 109 -1.69 0.43 -23.56
CA PRO A 109 -0.69 -0.61 -23.82
C PRO A 109 0.72 -0.23 -23.34
N GLU A 110 1.13 1.03 -23.54
CA GLU A 110 2.41 1.56 -23.06
C GLU A 110 2.50 1.51 -21.53
N GLU A 111 1.46 1.93 -20.81
CA GLU A 111 1.43 1.83 -19.35
C GLU A 111 1.48 0.38 -18.87
N GLN A 112 0.83 -0.55 -19.57
CA GLN A 112 0.86 -1.99 -19.24
C GLN A 112 2.28 -2.57 -19.45
N GLU A 113 2.94 -2.22 -20.54
CA GLU A 113 4.33 -2.62 -20.81
C GLU A 113 5.29 -2.08 -19.75
N LEU A 114 5.14 -0.80 -19.35
CA LEU A 114 5.93 -0.21 -18.27
C LEU A 114 5.66 -0.88 -16.91
N PHE A 115 4.43 -1.33 -16.67
CA PHE A 115 4.10 -2.11 -15.48
C PHE A 115 4.79 -3.48 -15.51
N GLU A 116 4.67 -4.20 -16.62
CA GLU A 116 5.30 -5.50 -16.85
C GLU A 116 6.82 -5.41 -16.68
N ALA A 117 7.46 -4.41 -17.29
CA ALA A 117 8.89 -4.15 -17.15
C ALA A 117 9.31 -3.97 -15.67
N ALA A 118 8.47 -3.31 -14.86
CA ALA A 118 8.73 -3.09 -13.44
C ALA A 118 8.62 -4.39 -12.61
N THR A 119 7.86 -5.38 -13.06
CA THR A 119 7.68 -6.66 -12.33
C THR A 119 8.99 -7.45 -12.21
N TRP A 120 9.87 -7.37 -13.21
CA TRP A 120 11.15 -8.09 -13.22
C TRP A 120 12.08 -7.73 -12.06
N ARG A 121 11.90 -6.54 -11.48
CA ARG A 121 12.71 -6.03 -10.36
C ARG A 121 11.99 -6.08 -9.02
N ASP A 122 10.70 -6.39 -9.00
CA ASP A 122 9.90 -6.35 -7.80
C ASP A 122 8.99 -7.58 -7.68
N SER A 123 9.28 -8.41 -6.67
CA SER A 123 8.55 -9.66 -6.43
C SER A 123 7.09 -9.45 -6.08
N LEU A 124 6.73 -8.33 -5.43
CA LEU A 124 5.34 -8.01 -5.12
C LEU A 124 4.58 -7.65 -6.39
N LEU A 125 5.15 -6.79 -7.24
CA LEU A 125 4.53 -6.43 -8.51
C LEU A 125 4.39 -7.66 -9.42
N MET A 126 5.42 -8.49 -9.53
CA MET A 126 5.36 -9.76 -10.27
C MET A 126 4.24 -10.66 -9.75
N THR A 127 4.20 -10.89 -8.44
CA THR A 127 3.17 -11.77 -7.83
C THR A 127 1.76 -11.23 -8.08
N VAL A 128 1.55 -9.91 -8.02
CA VAL A 128 0.24 -9.31 -8.30
C VAL A 128 -0.10 -9.34 -9.78
N TRP A 129 0.86 -9.03 -10.65
CA TRP A 129 0.66 -9.04 -12.10
C TRP A 129 0.16 -10.40 -12.61
N MET A 130 0.69 -11.49 -12.05
CA MET A 130 0.23 -12.86 -12.36
C MET A 130 -1.22 -13.15 -11.96
N MET A 131 -1.83 -12.30 -11.12
CA MET A 131 -3.25 -12.39 -10.73
C MET A 131 -4.15 -11.46 -11.55
N LEU A 132 -3.58 -10.59 -12.40
CA LEU A 132 -4.32 -9.65 -13.24
C LEU A 132 -4.80 -10.33 -14.54
N PRO A 133 -5.85 -9.79 -15.20
CA PRO A 133 -6.39 -10.36 -16.43
C PRO A 133 -5.34 -10.37 -17.54
N GLY A 134 -5.38 -11.40 -18.39
CA GLY A 134 -4.48 -11.51 -19.55
C GLY A 134 -3.14 -12.17 -19.26
N PHE A 135 -2.80 -12.44 -17.99
CA PHE A 135 -1.60 -13.23 -17.68
C PHE A 135 -1.80 -14.69 -18.11
N PRO A 136 -0.86 -15.29 -18.87
CA PRO A 136 -1.06 -16.62 -19.38
C PRO A 136 -1.06 -17.70 -18.28
N ASN A 137 -2.11 -18.52 -18.26
CA ASN A 137 -2.30 -19.62 -17.29
C ASN A 137 -1.21 -20.71 -17.34
N TYR A 138 -0.32 -20.70 -18.32
CA TYR A 138 0.72 -21.72 -18.49
C TYR A 138 2.06 -21.37 -17.81
N THR A 139 2.22 -20.14 -17.31
CA THR A 139 3.47 -19.69 -16.64
C THR A 139 3.54 -20.08 -15.17
N TYR A 140 2.50 -20.73 -14.62
CA TYR A 140 2.46 -21.17 -13.22
C TYR A 140 3.53 -22.21 -12.86
N HIS A 141 4.14 -22.88 -13.83
CA HIS A 141 5.24 -23.83 -13.58
C HIS A 141 6.59 -23.16 -13.29
N ILE A 142 6.72 -21.85 -13.55
CA ILE A 142 7.94 -21.05 -13.29
C ILE A 142 7.82 -20.33 -11.92
N PHE A 143 6.80 -20.64 -11.12
CA PHE A 143 6.60 -20.03 -9.80
C PHE A 143 7.74 -20.39 -8.86
N ASP A 144 8.73 -19.50 -8.82
CA ASP A 144 9.75 -19.56 -7.81
C ASP A 144 9.11 -19.19 -6.46
N ARG A 145 9.16 -20.12 -5.51
CA ARG A 145 8.72 -19.89 -4.12
C ARG A 145 9.38 -18.64 -3.52
N ARG A 146 10.53 -18.20 -4.04
CA ARG A 146 11.19 -16.95 -3.68
C ARG A 146 10.31 -15.73 -3.98
N PHE A 147 9.62 -15.65 -5.12
CA PHE A 147 8.78 -14.49 -5.46
C PHE A 147 7.60 -14.32 -4.49
N ILE A 148 6.85 -15.39 -4.21
CA ILE A 148 5.75 -15.36 -3.22
C ILE A 148 6.28 -14.94 -1.85
N ARG A 149 7.45 -15.46 -1.46
CA ARG A 149 8.11 -15.11 -0.19
C ARG A 149 8.36 -13.63 -0.08
N ASP A 150 8.98 -13.10 -1.11
CA ASP A 150 9.48 -11.75 -1.09
C ASP A 150 8.31 -10.76 -1.28
N ALA A 151 7.24 -11.16 -1.98
CA ALA A 151 5.96 -10.46 -2.03
C ALA A 151 5.23 -10.42 -0.66
N ILE A 152 5.15 -11.54 0.06
CA ILE A 152 4.54 -11.58 1.40
C ILE A 152 5.35 -10.74 2.39
N ARG A 153 6.68 -10.79 2.31
CA ARG A 153 7.57 -9.93 3.10
C ARG A 153 7.37 -8.45 2.76
N ALA A 154 7.24 -8.11 1.49
CA ALA A 154 6.94 -6.75 1.06
C ALA A 154 5.58 -6.30 1.63
N CYS A 155 4.52 -7.11 1.51
CA CYS A 155 3.23 -6.77 2.11
C CYS A 155 3.33 -6.58 3.63
N ALA A 156 4.12 -7.40 4.33
CA ALA A 156 4.34 -7.25 5.76
C ALA A 156 5.11 -5.97 6.13
N LYS A 157 6.08 -5.57 5.30
CA LYS A 157 6.85 -4.34 5.43
C LYS A 157 5.96 -3.11 5.24
N TYR A 158 5.12 -3.09 4.21
CA TYR A 158 4.24 -1.96 3.89
C TYR A 158 2.90 -1.97 4.65
N GLY A 159 2.58 -3.05 5.35
CA GLY A 159 1.27 -3.21 5.99
C GLY A 159 0.13 -3.43 4.99
N ALA A 160 0.43 -3.93 3.78
CA ALA A 160 -0.49 -4.14 2.68
C ALA A 160 -1.38 -5.38 2.90
N ALA A 161 -2.21 -5.36 3.95
CA ALA A 161 -2.97 -6.51 4.42
C ALA A 161 -3.93 -7.07 3.35
N SER A 162 -4.64 -6.21 2.61
CA SER A 162 -5.56 -6.69 1.56
C SER A 162 -4.83 -7.33 0.39
N THR A 163 -3.71 -6.73 -0.07
CA THR A 163 -2.86 -7.34 -1.11
C THR A 163 -2.30 -8.68 -0.65
N MET A 164 -1.85 -8.78 0.60
CA MET A 164 -1.42 -10.05 1.17
C MET A 164 -2.55 -11.09 1.15
N ARG A 165 -3.76 -10.70 1.56
CA ARG A 165 -4.93 -11.59 1.55
C ARG A 165 -5.20 -12.12 0.14
N GLU A 166 -5.22 -11.25 -0.86
CA GLU A 166 -5.41 -11.65 -2.26
C GLU A 166 -4.35 -12.65 -2.73
N ILE A 167 -3.07 -12.40 -2.41
CA ILE A 167 -1.98 -13.36 -2.69
C ILE A 167 -2.26 -14.70 -2.01
N LEU A 168 -2.55 -14.68 -0.70
CA LEU A 168 -2.80 -15.88 0.10
C LEU A 168 -4.03 -16.67 -0.34
N GLU A 169 -5.07 -16.01 -0.86
CA GLU A 169 -6.30 -16.64 -1.38
C GLU A 169 -6.07 -17.32 -2.73
N GLN A 170 -5.10 -16.86 -3.51
CA GLN A 170 -4.68 -17.53 -4.74
C GLN A 170 -3.71 -18.68 -4.45
N LEU A 171 -2.99 -18.66 -3.31
CA LEU A 171 -2.04 -19.71 -2.91
C LEU A 171 -2.58 -21.14 -2.73
N PRO A 172 -3.85 -21.44 -2.37
CA PRO A 172 -4.36 -22.80 -2.24
C PRO A 172 -4.18 -23.63 -3.52
N HIS A 173 -4.12 -22.98 -4.68
CA HIS A 173 -3.78 -23.58 -5.97
C HIS A 173 -2.27 -23.90 -6.15
N PHE A 174 -1.39 -23.50 -5.22
CA PHE A 174 0.08 -23.61 -5.30
C PHE A 174 0.73 -24.49 -4.20
N VAL A 175 0.86 -25.81 -4.43
CA VAL A 175 1.70 -26.84 -3.75
C VAL A 175 1.83 -26.84 -2.19
N ASP A 176 1.40 -27.95 -1.56
CA ASP A 176 1.17 -28.08 -0.11
C ASP A 176 2.38 -28.19 0.86
N ARG A 177 3.47 -28.90 0.56
CA ARG A 177 4.45 -29.25 1.63
C ARG A 177 5.41 -28.13 2.08
N ALA A 178 5.61 -27.08 1.29
CA ALA A 178 6.54 -25.99 1.63
C ALA A 178 5.92 -24.83 2.41
N ARG A 179 4.58 -24.79 2.47
CA ARG A 179 3.81 -23.67 3.02
C ARG A 179 4.05 -23.52 4.53
N HIS A 180 4.05 -24.62 5.28
CA HIS A 180 4.20 -24.56 6.74
C HIS A 180 5.56 -24.02 7.22
N THR A 181 6.65 -24.47 6.60
CA THR A 181 8.02 -24.05 6.96
C THR A 181 8.29 -22.60 6.57
N PHE A 182 7.67 -22.14 5.49
CA PHE A 182 7.77 -20.78 4.98
C PHE A 182 7.21 -19.75 5.97
N PHE A 183 5.97 -19.92 6.42
CA PHE A 183 5.32 -18.91 7.27
C PHE A 183 5.89 -18.87 8.68
N LYS A 184 6.46 -19.98 9.18
CA LYS A 184 7.20 -20.00 10.45
C LYS A 184 8.46 -19.13 10.43
N LYS A 185 9.04 -18.87 9.26
CA LYS A 185 10.28 -18.09 9.09
C LYS A 185 10.03 -16.62 8.71
N LEU A 186 8.78 -16.18 8.63
CA LEU A 186 8.49 -14.76 8.41
C LEU A 186 8.76 -13.97 9.68
N PRO A 187 9.47 -12.83 9.59
CA PRO A 187 9.59 -11.95 10.74
C PRO A 187 8.20 -11.44 11.15
N PRO A 188 7.95 -11.21 12.44
CA PRO A 188 6.69 -10.67 12.90
C PRO A 188 6.47 -9.28 12.28
N SER A 189 5.34 -9.10 11.59
CA SER A 189 4.96 -7.78 11.06
C SER A 189 4.58 -6.84 12.22
N PRO A 190 4.94 -5.55 12.17
CA PRO A 190 4.44 -4.57 13.13
C PRO A 190 2.93 -4.33 12.95
N ASN A 191 2.35 -4.65 11.79
CA ASN A 191 0.93 -4.47 11.51
C ASN A 191 0.09 -5.64 12.09
N PRO A 192 -0.87 -5.38 13.01
CA PRO A 192 -1.68 -6.42 13.65
C PRO A 192 -2.59 -7.18 12.68
N GLU A 193 -3.12 -6.53 11.64
CA GLU A 193 -3.96 -7.19 10.63
C GLU A 193 -3.13 -8.18 9.82
N VAL A 194 -1.92 -7.78 9.41
CA VAL A 194 -0.96 -8.69 8.74
C VAL A 194 -0.62 -9.88 9.63
N ARG A 195 -0.33 -9.67 10.92
CA ARG A 195 -0.04 -10.76 11.86
C ARG A 195 -1.20 -11.74 11.96
N LEU A 196 -2.43 -11.22 12.06
CA LEU A 196 -3.63 -12.02 12.15
C LEU A 196 -3.87 -12.83 10.87
N LEU A 197 -3.67 -12.21 9.70
CA LEU A 197 -3.78 -12.87 8.39
C LEU A 197 -2.81 -14.04 8.27
N VAL A 198 -1.53 -13.82 8.58
CA VAL A 198 -0.51 -14.88 8.56
C VAL A 198 -0.88 -16.00 9.53
N ARG A 199 -1.31 -15.67 10.75
CA ARG A 199 -1.71 -16.67 11.75
C ARG A 199 -2.89 -17.50 11.28
N ASN A 200 -3.94 -16.86 10.76
CA ASN A 200 -5.15 -17.54 10.30
C ASN A 200 -4.85 -18.47 9.12
N PHE A 201 -4.03 -18.01 8.16
CA PHE A 201 -3.59 -18.83 7.04
C PHE A 201 -2.76 -20.03 7.50
N VAL A 202 -1.80 -19.84 8.42
CA VAL A 202 -1.02 -20.97 8.97
C VAL A 202 -1.91 -21.97 9.70
N SER A 203 -2.95 -21.51 10.41
CA SER A 203 -3.91 -22.38 11.09
C SER A 203 -4.78 -23.16 10.11
N SER A 204 -5.18 -22.58 8.97
CA SER A 204 -6.00 -23.28 7.97
C SER A 204 -5.24 -24.40 7.26
N LEU A 205 -3.91 -24.31 7.17
CA LEU A 205 -3.06 -25.36 6.59
C LEU A 205 -2.92 -26.62 7.47
N ARG A 206 -3.37 -26.59 8.72
CA ARG A 206 -3.30 -27.72 9.67
C ARG A 206 -4.56 -28.60 9.65
N LYS A 207 -5.60 -28.19 8.94
CA LYS A 207 -6.87 -28.93 8.78
C LYS A 207 -6.80 -29.75 7.51
#